data_AF-A0A653NIT9-F1
#
_entry.id   AF-A0A653NIT9-F1
#
_cell.length_a   1.000
_cell.length_b   1.000
_cell.length_c   1.000
_cell.angle_alpha   90.00
_cell.angle_beta   90.00
_cell.angle_gamma   90.00
#
_symmetry.space_group_name_H-M   'P 1'
#
loop_
_entity.id
_entity.type
_entity.pdbx_description
1 polymer ?
#
loop_
_entity_poly.entity_id
_entity_poly.type
_entity_poly.pdbx_seq_one_letter_code
_entity_poly.pdbx_strand_id
1 'polypeptide(L)'
;MNAVPSAHALRVAADRMVSTLAAHADPEYRLTVLKRLVRRLGEDRYPVFLRLLGVVAESDDTRAQRLLADTIGTALRRMDLPGGALSSWGATRLPDSAAPVSASDFSGQFFGGTPRRMLGPVEYLTVWHLQRTQRTALSAETFHTSLSRMIALLNQSEDARTLYPQKLAVDAQNELEGAYTRATRERLAAIATAWKAGRSPDEIAQAALDARATDTPHGWVLRDL
;
A
#
# COMPACT_ATOMS: atom_id res chain seq x y z
N MET A 1 -5.23 6.55 -22.82
CA MET A 1 -5.94 6.95 -21.58
C MET A 1 -6.74 5.76 -21.06
N ASN A 2 -6.37 5.16 -19.94
CA ASN A 2 -7.13 4.05 -19.37
C ASN A 2 -8.31 4.60 -18.55
N ALA A 3 -9.54 4.32 -18.97
CA ALA A 3 -10.73 4.77 -18.28
C ALA A 3 -10.79 4.23 -16.84
N VAL A 4 -11.17 5.09 -15.90
CA VAL A 4 -11.46 4.69 -14.52
C VAL A 4 -12.66 3.73 -14.55
N PRO A 5 -12.58 2.54 -13.93
CA PRO A 5 -13.70 1.60 -13.92
C PRO A 5 -14.94 2.22 -13.27
N SER A 6 -16.12 1.96 -13.82
CA SER A 6 -17.38 2.40 -13.21
C SER A 6 -17.64 1.68 -11.88
N ALA A 7 -18.44 2.29 -11.00
CA ALA A 7 -18.79 1.69 -9.72
C ALA A 7 -19.48 0.32 -9.88
N HIS A 8 -20.35 0.17 -10.88
CA HIS A 8 -20.99 -1.11 -11.19
C HIS A 8 -19.97 -2.17 -11.62
N ALA A 9 -19.00 -1.82 -12.48
CA ALA A 9 -17.97 -2.74 -12.91
C ALA A 9 -17.07 -3.20 -11.74
N LEU A 10 -16.76 -2.30 -10.79
CA LEU A 10 -16.01 -2.65 -9.58
C LEU A 10 -16.78 -3.62 -8.68
N ARG A 11 -18.09 -3.42 -8.49
CA ARG A 11 -18.94 -4.33 -7.70
C ARG A 11 -19.00 -5.72 -8.33
N VAL A 12 -19.24 -5.81 -9.64
CA VAL A 12 -19.25 -7.09 -10.36
C VAL A 12 -17.89 -7.78 -10.29
N ALA A 13 -16.79 -7.03 -10.39
CA ALA A 13 -15.44 -7.58 -10.27
C ALA A 13 -15.12 -8.07 -8.85
N ALA A 14 -15.54 -7.33 -7.82
CA ALA A 14 -15.37 -7.73 -6.42
C ALA A 14 -16.17 -9.00 -6.10
N ASP A 15 -17.42 -9.09 -6.55
CA ASP A 15 -18.26 -10.27 -6.39
C ASP A 15 -17.66 -11.52 -7.06
N ARG A 16 -17.15 -11.38 -8.29
CA ARG A 16 -16.42 -12.45 -8.98
C ARG A 16 -15.14 -12.86 -8.25
N MET A 17 -14.40 -11.90 -7.71
CA MET A 17 -13.19 -12.17 -6.92
C MET A 17 -13.54 -13.00 -5.69
N VAL A 18 -14.52 -12.56 -4.89
CA VAL A 18 -14.98 -13.27 -3.69
C VAL A 18 -15.52 -14.65 -4.05
N SER A 19 -16.37 -14.75 -5.06
CA SER A 19 -16.92 -16.04 -5.53
C SER A 19 -15.83 -17.01 -5.95
N THR A 20 -14.78 -16.53 -6.62
CA THR A 20 -13.63 -17.36 -6.99
C THR A 20 -12.86 -17.83 -5.76
N LEU A 21 -12.62 -16.95 -4.77
CA LEU A 21 -11.97 -17.35 -3.53
C LEU A 21 -12.80 -18.37 -2.74
N ALA A 22 -14.13 -18.20 -2.73
CA ALA A 22 -15.05 -19.06 -2.00
C ALA A 22 -15.16 -20.46 -2.62
N ALA A 23 -14.99 -20.57 -3.95
CA ALA A 23 -15.03 -21.84 -4.68
C ALA A 23 -13.85 -22.78 -4.35
N HIS A 24 -12.79 -22.28 -3.72
CA HIS A 24 -11.62 -23.08 -3.35
C HIS A 24 -11.53 -23.17 -1.83
N ALA A 25 -11.30 -24.37 -1.28
CA ALA A 25 -11.14 -24.57 0.16
C ALA A 25 -9.71 -24.28 0.66
N ASP A 26 -8.70 -24.50 -0.20
CA ASP A 26 -7.29 -24.35 0.12
C ASP A 26 -6.88 -22.86 0.28
N PRO A 27 -6.40 -22.44 1.46
CA PRO A 27 -5.91 -21.08 1.70
C PRO A 27 -4.76 -20.66 0.78
N GLU A 28 -3.86 -21.58 0.40
CA GLU A 28 -2.71 -21.27 -0.46
C GLU A 28 -3.15 -21.04 -1.91
N TYR A 29 -4.14 -21.80 -2.37
CA TYR A 29 -4.75 -21.58 -3.67
C TYR A 29 -5.44 -20.22 -3.74
N ARG A 30 -6.22 -19.86 -2.71
CA ARG A 30 -6.86 -18.53 -2.60
C ARG A 30 -5.84 -17.39 -2.68
N LEU A 31 -4.72 -17.52 -1.96
CA LEU A 31 -3.62 -16.58 -2.04
C LEU A 31 -3.05 -16.48 -3.46
N THR A 32 -2.84 -17.61 -4.11
CA THR A 32 -2.34 -17.66 -5.49
C THR A 32 -3.29 -16.95 -6.47
N VAL A 33 -4.61 -17.11 -6.31
CA VAL A 33 -5.62 -16.38 -7.09
C VAL A 33 -5.47 -14.87 -6.89
N LEU A 34 -5.36 -14.41 -5.64
CA LEU A 34 -5.23 -12.99 -5.31
C LEU A 34 -3.94 -12.38 -5.89
N LYS A 35 -2.81 -13.09 -5.75
CA LYS A 35 -1.53 -12.67 -6.35
C LYS A 35 -1.59 -12.63 -7.87
N ARG A 36 -2.26 -13.61 -8.49
CA ARG A 36 -2.45 -13.65 -9.95
C ARG A 36 -3.32 -12.47 -10.41
N LEU A 37 -4.35 -12.10 -9.65
CA LEU A 37 -5.17 -10.92 -9.94
C LEU A 37 -4.33 -9.65 -9.96
N VAL A 38 -3.55 -9.40 -8.90
CA VAL A 38 -2.64 -8.24 -8.83
C VAL A 38 -1.66 -8.22 -9.99
N ARG A 39 -1.03 -9.37 -10.29
CA ARG A 39 -0.10 -9.49 -11.43
C ARG A 39 -0.77 -9.21 -12.78
N ARG A 40 -2.01 -9.66 -12.99
CA ARG A 40 -2.76 -9.41 -14.24
C ARG A 40 -3.24 -7.97 -14.39
N LEU A 41 -3.54 -7.29 -13.29
CA LEU A 41 -3.85 -5.87 -13.30
C LEU A 41 -2.62 -5.05 -13.72
N GLY A 42 -1.43 -5.54 -13.39
CA GLY A 42 -0.16 -4.87 -13.62
C GLY A 42 0.14 -3.86 -12.52
N GLU A 43 1.42 -3.51 -12.40
CA GLU A 43 1.95 -2.67 -11.33
C GLU A 43 1.24 -1.31 -11.23
N ASP A 44 0.96 -0.69 -12.38
CA ASP A 44 0.32 0.61 -12.45
C ASP A 44 -1.13 0.60 -11.92
N ARG A 45 -1.79 -0.56 -11.86
CA ARG A 45 -3.21 -0.67 -11.51
C ARG A 45 -3.46 -1.24 -10.12
N TYR A 46 -2.44 -1.28 -9.25
CA TYR A 46 -2.65 -1.63 -7.85
C TYR A 46 -3.74 -0.80 -7.14
N PRO A 47 -3.95 0.51 -7.44
CA PRO A 47 -5.11 1.24 -6.93
C PRO A 47 -6.47 0.63 -7.28
N VAL A 48 -6.60 -0.03 -8.43
CA VAL A 48 -7.83 -0.75 -8.81
C VAL A 48 -8.02 -1.95 -7.89
N PHE A 49 -6.95 -2.67 -7.57
CA PHE A 49 -7.00 -3.74 -6.60
C PHE A 49 -7.44 -3.24 -5.21
N LEU A 50 -6.88 -2.13 -4.72
CA LEU A 50 -7.31 -1.53 -3.45
C LEU A 50 -8.79 -1.12 -3.46
N ARG A 51 -9.31 -0.63 -4.59
CA ARG A 51 -10.74 -0.33 -4.74
C ARG A 51 -11.60 -1.60 -4.70
N LEU A 52 -11.14 -2.72 -5.26
CA LEU A 52 -11.85 -4.00 -5.13
C LEU A 52 -11.92 -4.45 -3.67
N LEU A 53 -10.82 -4.33 -2.93
CA LEU A 53 -10.81 -4.61 -1.48
C LEU A 53 -11.76 -3.66 -0.73
N GLY A 54 -11.76 -2.37 -1.08
CA GLY A 54 -12.66 -1.37 -0.51
C GLY A 54 -14.14 -1.69 -0.74
N VAL A 55 -14.51 -2.15 -1.95
CA VAL A 55 -15.88 -2.59 -2.24
C VAL A 55 -16.31 -3.77 -1.37
N VAL A 56 -15.41 -4.72 -1.11
CA VAL A 56 -15.70 -5.84 -0.18
C VAL A 56 -15.78 -5.35 1.27
N ALA A 57 -14.92 -4.41 1.66
CA ALA A 57 -14.95 -3.82 3.00
C ALA A 57 -16.23 -3.03 3.29
N GLU A 58 -16.85 -2.45 2.25
CA GLU A 58 -18.10 -1.70 2.35
C GLU A 58 -19.36 -2.58 2.25
N SER A 59 -19.23 -3.86 1.90
CA SER A 59 -20.38 -4.75 1.75
C SER A 59 -20.86 -5.26 3.12
N ASP A 60 -22.16 -5.57 3.23
CA ASP A 60 -22.73 -6.22 4.42
C ASP A 60 -22.41 -7.72 4.50
N ASP A 61 -21.64 -8.26 3.55
CA ASP A 61 -21.27 -9.67 3.52
C ASP A 61 -20.05 -9.95 4.41
N THR A 62 -20.31 -10.19 5.69
CA THR A 62 -19.27 -10.52 6.67
C THR A 62 -18.50 -11.80 6.30
N ARG A 63 -19.10 -12.74 5.56
CA ARG A 63 -18.42 -13.97 5.13
C ARG A 63 -17.38 -13.64 4.05
N ALA A 64 -17.75 -12.81 3.08
CA ALA A 64 -16.82 -12.31 2.07
C ALA A 64 -15.66 -11.53 2.67
N GLN A 65 -15.96 -10.63 3.63
CA GLN A 65 -14.95 -9.87 4.34
C GLN A 65 -13.95 -10.79 5.07
N ARG A 66 -14.46 -11.76 5.84
CA ARG A 66 -13.61 -12.72 6.57
C ARG A 66 -12.78 -13.57 5.62
N LEU A 67 -13.37 -14.11 4.56
CA LEU A 67 -12.65 -14.91 3.55
C LEU A 67 -11.46 -14.15 2.94
N LEU A 68 -11.68 -12.88 2.61
CA LEU A 68 -10.64 -12.02 2.06
C LEU A 68 -9.57 -11.69 3.11
N ALA A 69 -9.99 -11.37 4.33
CA ALA A 69 -9.08 -11.10 5.45
C ALA A 69 -8.20 -12.31 5.80
N ASP A 70 -8.78 -13.51 5.83
CA ASP A 70 -8.04 -14.78 6.07
C ASP A 70 -7.07 -15.11 4.93
N THR A 71 -7.43 -14.76 3.70
CA THR A 71 -6.53 -14.89 2.55
C THR A 71 -5.31 -13.95 2.71
N ILE A 72 -5.52 -12.72 3.20
CA ILE A 72 -4.43 -11.79 3.53
C ILE A 72 -3.66 -12.27 4.77
N GLY A 73 -4.32 -12.86 5.75
CA GLY A 73 -3.71 -13.53 6.91
C GLY A 73 -2.72 -14.62 6.49
N THR A 74 -3.13 -15.49 5.56
CA THR A 74 -2.26 -16.51 4.94
C THR A 74 -1.05 -15.86 4.28
N ALA A 75 -1.26 -14.78 3.53
CA ALA A 75 -0.18 -14.03 2.87
C ALA A 75 0.83 -13.44 3.87
N LEU A 76 0.36 -12.94 5.02
CA LEU A 76 1.21 -12.43 6.10
C LEU A 76 2.04 -13.54 6.74
N ARG A 77 1.45 -14.72 7.02
CA ARG A 77 2.21 -15.88 7.53
C ARG A 77 3.33 -16.30 6.58
N ARG A 78 3.08 -16.19 5.27
CA ARG A 78 4.06 -16.51 4.21
C ARG A 78 5.05 -15.38 3.92
N MET A 79 4.88 -14.21 4.56
CA MET A 79 5.65 -13.00 4.24
C MET A 79 5.56 -12.62 2.75
N ASP A 80 4.43 -12.90 2.12
CA ASP A 80 4.23 -12.88 0.67
C ASP A 80 2.89 -12.19 0.32
N LEU A 81 2.78 -10.95 0.79
CA LEU A 81 1.59 -10.11 0.54
C LEU A 81 1.42 -9.81 -0.96
N PRO A 82 0.15 -9.74 -1.45
CA PRO A 82 -0.14 -9.23 -2.77
C PRO A 82 0.19 -7.73 -2.83
N GLY A 83 1.41 -7.39 -3.26
CA GLY A 83 1.89 -6.02 -3.22
C GLY A 83 1.80 -5.28 -4.56
N GLY A 84 1.86 -3.96 -4.49
CA GLY A 84 1.93 -3.06 -5.64
C GLY A 84 3.24 -2.30 -5.65
N ALA A 85 3.82 -2.08 -6.82
CA ALA A 85 4.95 -1.16 -6.93
C ALA A 85 4.43 0.29 -6.86
N LEU A 86 5.05 1.09 -6.01
CA LEU A 86 5.07 2.54 -6.14
C LEU A 86 6.50 2.91 -6.52
N SER A 87 6.65 3.61 -7.64
CA SER A 87 7.96 4.09 -8.10
C SER A 87 8.62 4.91 -6.99
N SER A 88 9.79 4.47 -6.53
CA SER A 88 10.66 5.23 -5.65
C SER A 88 11.13 6.52 -6.33
N TRP A 89 11.34 7.54 -5.50
CA TRP A 89 11.86 8.87 -5.79
C TRP A 89 12.76 8.96 -7.04
N GLY A 90 12.41 9.84 -7.97
CA GLY A 90 13.27 10.17 -9.12
C GLY A 90 13.10 9.31 -10.37
N ALA A 91 12.25 8.27 -10.37
CA ALA A 91 11.85 7.59 -11.62
C ALA A 91 10.84 8.44 -12.42
N THR A 92 11.13 9.73 -12.59
CA THR A 92 10.51 10.56 -13.62
C THR A 92 10.94 9.94 -14.95
N ARG A 93 10.03 9.26 -15.65
CA ARG A 93 10.25 9.05 -17.08
C ARG A 93 10.38 10.45 -17.69
N LEU A 94 11.58 10.78 -18.17
CA LEU A 94 11.77 11.97 -19.00
C LEU A 94 10.74 11.92 -20.13
N PRO A 95 10.10 13.05 -20.47
CA PRO A 95 9.16 13.10 -21.58
C PRO A 95 9.86 12.67 -22.88
N ASP A 96 9.18 11.85 -23.67
CA ASP A 96 9.54 11.53 -25.06
C ASP A 96 9.60 12.84 -25.86
N SER A 97 10.78 13.45 -25.90
CA SER A 97 11.11 14.51 -26.85
C SER A 97 12.07 13.90 -27.85
N ALA A 98 11.59 13.75 -29.08
CA ALA A 98 12.35 13.30 -30.24
C ALA A 98 13.60 14.19 -30.44
N ALA A 99 14.73 13.77 -29.89
CA ALA A 99 16.04 14.34 -30.15
C ALA A 99 17.08 13.20 -30.22
N PRO A 100 18.06 13.28 -31.13
CA PRO A 100 19.05 12.22 -31.30
C PRO A 100 19.97 12.17 -30.07
N VAL A 101 20.02 11.01 -29.43
CA VAL A 101 20.79 10.74 -28.22
C VAL A 101 22.30 10.84 -28.52
N SER A 102 23.00 11.69 -27.76
CA SER A 102 24.46 11.76 -27.80
C SER A 102 25.06 10.57 -27.05
N ALA A 103 26.11 9.97 -27.60
CA ALA A 103 26.86 8.87 -26.97
C ALA A 103 27.56 9.27 -25.65
N SER A 104 27.46 10.54 -25.22
CA SER A 104 27.90 11.04 -23.92
C SER A 104 26.88 10.87 -22.78
N ASP A 105 25.64 10.44 -23.06
CA ASP A 105 24.62 10.19 -22.01
C ASP A 105 24.72 8.79 -21.37
N PHE A 106 25.72 8.00 -21.76
CA PHE A 106 25.90 6.61 -21.30
C PHE A 106 26.77 6.46 -20.04
N SER A 107 27.23 7.55 -19.42
CA SER A 107 28.15 7.52 -18.27
C SER A 107 27.55 7.95 -16.92
N GLY A 108 26.22 8.02 -16.80
CA GLY A 108 25.52 8.32 -15.53
C GLY A 108 24.74 7.16 -14.90
N GLN A 109 24.53 6.06 -15.63
CA GLN A 109 23.54 5.02 -15.27
C GLN A 109 24.05 3.93 -14.30
N PHE A 110 25.07 4.22 -13.48
CA PHE A 110 25.76 3.24 -12.64
C PHE A 110 25.85 3.63 -11.16
N PHE A 111 24.75 3.99 -10.49
CA PHE A 111 24.63 3.80 -9.04
C PHE A 111 23.15 3.57 -8.64
N GLY A 112 22.85 2.36 -8.19
CA GLY A 112 21.70 2.07 -7.32
C GLY A 112 20.32 2.15 -7.99
N GLY A 113 19.97 1.16 -8.82
CA GLY A 113 18.57 0.87 -9.06
C GLY A 113 17.89 0.59 -7.72
N THR A 114 17.17 1.58 -7.18
CA THR A 114 16.50 1.43 -5.89
C THR A 114 15.58 0.21 -5.98
N PRO A 115 15.70 -0.76 -5.07
CA PRO A 115 14.90 -1.97 -5.12
C PRO A 115 13.42 -1.57 -5.09
N ARG A 116 12.69 -1.84 -6.19
CA ARG A 116 11.25 -1.64 -6.29
C ARG A 116 10.56 -2.65 -5.37
N ARG A 117 10.40 -2.30 -4.10
CA ARG A 117 9.74 -3.17 -3.13
C ARG A 117 8.22 -3.12 -3.33
N MET A 118 7.60 -4.29 -3.31
CA MET A 118 6.15 -4.42 -3.41
C MET A 118 5.52 -4.01 -2.09
N LEU A 119 4.65 -2.99 -2.12
CA LEU A 119 3.96 -2.48 -0.94
C LEU A 119 2.65 -3.23 -0.73
N GLY A 120 2.39 -3.66 0.51
CA GLY A 120 1.08 -4.19 0.89
C GLY A 120 -0.01 -3.11 0.88
N PRO A 121 -1.29 -3.49 1.09
CA PRO A 121 -2.41 -2.55 1.00
C PRO A 121 -2.30 -1.31 1.90
N VAL A 122 -1.92 -1.48 3.16
CA VAL A 122 -1.82 -0.38 4.15
C VAL A 122 -0.62 0.52 3.86
N GLU A 123 0.51 -0.08 3.51
CA GLU A 123 1.75 0.60 3.15
C GLU A 123 1.55 1.43 1.89
N TYR A 124 0.88 0.85 0.87
CA TYR A 124 0.58 1.54 -0.37
C TYR A 124 -0.33 2.76 -0.14
N LEU A 125 -1.39 2.64 0.65
CA LEU A 125 -2.26 3.77 1.00
C LEU A 125 -1.48 4.89 1.71
N THR A 126 -0.62 4.52 2.65
CA THR A 126 0.20 5.46 3.42
C THR A 126 1.20 6.19 2.53
N VAL A 127 1.90 5.46 1.66
CA VAL A 127 2.84 6.04 0.71
C VAL A 127 2.12 6.92 -0.32
N TRP A 128 0.98 6.48 -0.86
CA TRP A 128 0.21 7.26 -1.84
C TRP A 128 -0.35 8.55 -1.23
N HIS A 129 -0.77 8.54 0.03
CA HIS A 129 -1.19 9.77 0.71
C HIS A 129 -0.04 10.79 0.86
N LEU A 130 1.17 10.31 1.17
CA LEU A 130 2.32 11.17 1.42
C LEU A 130 3.07 11.60 0.15
N GLN A 131 3.03 10.80 -0.91
CA GLN A 131 3.76 11.10 -2.13
C GLN A 131 2.99 12.00 -3.08
N ARG A 132 3.64 13.10 -3.49
CA ARG A 132 3.28 13.87 -4.68
C ARG A 132 3.80 13.14 -5.93
N THR A 133 3.20 11.99 -6.26
CA THR A 133 3.48 11.31 -7.54
C THR A 133 2.81 12.05 -8.71
N GLN A 134 2.99 11.57 -9.95
CA GLN A 134 2.22 12.04 -11.11
C GLN A 134 0.70 11.76 -11.01
N ARG A 135 0.26 11.04 -9.97
CA ARG A 135 -1.15 10.77 -9.69
C ARG A 135 -1.66 11.77 -8.66
N THR A 136 -2.96 12.09 -8.74
CA THR A 136 -3.64 12.88 -7.71
C THR A 136 -3.41 12.23 -6.34
N ALA A 137 -2.84 13.00 -5.42
CA ALA A 137 -2.62 12.54 -4.05
C ALA A 137 -3.97 12.27 -3.36
N LEU A 138 -4.00 11.30 -2.45
CA LEU A 138 -5.18 11.06 -1.62
C LEU A 138 -5.36 12.23 -0.65
N SER A 139 -6.55 12.83 -0.62
CA SER A 139 -6.90 13.79 0.43
C SER A 139 -6.83 13.11 1.81
N ALA A 140 -6.66 13.90 2.87
CA ALA A 140 -6.64 13.37 4.24
C ALA A 140 -7.92 12.58 4.56
N GLU A 141 -9.08 13.07 4.13
CA GLU A 141 -10.37 12.41 4.32
C GLU A 141 -10.49 11.07 3.56
N THR A 142 -10.07 11.04 2.29
CA THR A 142 -10.09 9.81 1.50
C THR A 142 -9.10 8.78 2.05
N PHE A 143 -7.92 9.23 2.48
CA PHE A 143 -6.93 8.37 3.14
C PHE A 143 -7.50 7.80 4.45
N HIS A 144 -8.05 8.64 5.33
CA HIS A 144 -8.65 8.22 6.59
C HIS A 144 -9.73 7.15 6.36
N THR A 145 -10.70 7.46 5.50
CA THR A 145 -11.82 6.56 5.19
C THR A 145 -11.33 5.24 4.60
N SER A 146 -10.39 5.28 3.65
CA SER A 146 -9.88 4.07 3.00
C SER A 146 -9.06 3.22 3.97
N LEU A 147 -8.25 3.84 4.82
CA LEU A 147 -7.43 3.15 5.81
C LEU A 147 -8.29 2.52 6.90
N SER A 148 -9.27 3.25 7.44
CA SER A 148 -10.20 2.72 8.44
C SER A 148 -10.95 1.49 7.92
N ARG A 149 -11.52 1.57 6.70
CA ARG A 149 -12.19 0.43 6.04
C ARG A 149 -11.26 -0.74 5.80
N MET A 150 -10.03 -0.49 5.36
CA MET A 150 -9.03 -1.55 5.16
C MET A 150 -8.71 -2.25 6.48
N ILE A 151 -8.50 -1.51 7.56
CA ILE A 151 -8.21 -2.08 8.89
C ILE A 151 -9.41 -2.86 9.41
N ALA A 152 -10.63 -2.33 9.25
CA ALA A 152 -11.87 -3.02 9.64
C ALA A 152 -12.01 -4.37 8.92
N LEU A 153 -11.73 -4.40 7.61
CA LEU A 153 -11.69 -5.63 6.82
C LEU A 153 -10.63 -6.60 7.37
N LEU A 154 -9.39 -6.15 7.55
CA LEU A 154 -8.28 -6.98 8.02
C LEU A 154 -8.52 -7.52 9.43
N ASN A 155 -9.22 -6.77 10.29
CA ASN A 155 -9.58 -7.21 11.63
C ASN A 155 -10.59 -8.37 11.66
N GLN A 156 -11.22 -8.71 10.53
CA GLN A 156 -12.07 -9.91 10.43
C GLN A 156 -11.29 -11.22 10.47
N SER A 157 -9.96 -11.16 10.34
CA SER A 157 -9.05 -12.30 10.49
C SER A 157 -8.12 -12.10 11.68
N GLU A 158 -8.03 -13.11 12.54
CA GLU A 158 -7.14 -13.08 13.71
C GLU A 158 -5.67 -12.97 13.31
N ASP A 159 -5.28 -13.65 12.23
CA ASP A 159 -3.93 -13.59 11.70
C ASP A 159 -3.57 -12.21 11.18
N ALA A 160 -4.44 -11.62 10.38
CA ALA A 160 -4.18 -10.32 9.81
C ALA A 160 -4.15 -9.26 10.91
N ARG A 161 -5.10 -9.29 11.86
CA ARG A 161 -5.11 -8.42 13.04
C ARG A 161 -3.82 -8.51 13.85
N THR A 162 -3.22 -9.70 13.96
CA THR A 162 -2.04 -9.92 14.80
C THR A 162 -0.73 -9.62 14.06
N LEU A 163 -0.59 -10.11 12.82
CA LEU A 163 0.67 -10.10 12.07
C LEU A 163 0.88 -8.79 11.29
N TYR A 164 -0.18 -8.17 10.77
CA TYR A 164 -0.04 -6.94 9.97
C TYR A 164 0.60 -5.80 10.78
N PRO A 165 0.16 -5.45 12.00
CA PRO A 165 0.80 -4.37 12.74
C PRO A 165 2.23 -4.72 13.20
N GLN A 166 2.58 -6.00 13.32
CA GLN A 166 3.97 -6.41 13.55
C GLN A 166 4.84 -6.13 12.32
N LYS A 167 4.36 -6.50 11.13
CA LYS A 167 5.02 -6.18 9.86
C LYS A 167 5.24 -4.67 9.72
N LEU A 168 4.21 -3.85 9.99
CA LEU A 168 4.32 -2.39 9.90
C LEU A 168 5.36 -1.81 10.87
N ALA A 169 5.47 -2.37 12.08
CA ALA A 169 6.49 -1.93 13.04
C ALA A 169 7.91 -2.25 12.54
N VAL A 170 8.11 -3.43 11.93
CA VAL A 170 9.40 -3.80 11.31
C VAL A 170 9.73 -2.88 10.14
N ASP A 171 8.77 -2.64 9.25
CA ASP A 171 8.91 -1.74 8.11
C ASP A 171 9.25 -0.29 8.54
N ALA A 172 8.70 0.17 9.67
CA ALA A 172 8.96 1.50 10.21
C ALA A 172 10.35 1.66 10.85
N GLN A 173 10.93 0.57 11.38
CA GLN A 173 12.27 0.58 12.00
C GLN A 173 13.40 0.39 10.99
N ASN A 174 13.11 -0.18 9.83
CA ASN A 174 14.12 -0.50 8.83
C ASN A 174 14.53 0.76 8.04
N GLU A 175 15.55 1.47 8.54
CA GLU A 175 16.09 2.68 7.90
C GLU A 175 16.99 2.38 6.69
N LEU A 176 17.57 1.17 6.67
CA LEU A 176 18.64 0.77 5.75
C LEU A 176 18.19 0.65 4.29
N GLU A 177 16.88 0.56 4.03
CA GLU A 177 16.37 0.24 2.68
C GLU A 177 16.01 1.46 1.82
N GLY A 178 16.03 2.70 2.35
CA GLY A 178 15.69 3.90 1.56
C GLY A 178 14.28 3.90 0.92
N ALA A 179 13.44 2.90 1.22
CA ALA A 179 12.15 2.67 0.59
C ALA A 179 11.05 3.61 1.11
N TYR A 180 11.19 4.05 2.36
CA TYR A 180 10.25 4.93 3.04
C TYR A 180 10.95 6.21 3.50
N THR A 181 10.31 7.36 3.28
CA THR A 181 10.75 8.59 3.93
C THR A 181 10.57 8.49 5.43
N ARG A 182 11.27 9.33 6.20
CA ARG A 182 11.02 9.48 7.64
C ARG A 182 9.54 9.71 7.95
N ALA A 183 8.87 10.56 7.18
CA ALA A 183 7.44 10.83 7.31
C ALA A 183 6.56 9.58 7.11
N THR A 184 6.90 8.72 6.14
CA THR A 184 6.21 7.43 5.96
C THR A 184 6.47 6.50 7.13
N ARG A 185 7.72 6.35 7.57
CA ARG A 185 8.08 5.47 8.69
C ARG A 185 7.37 5.87 9.98
N GLU A 186 7.36 7.15 10.33
CA GLU A 186 6.65 7.66 11.51
C GLU A 186 5.14 7.36 11.44
N ARG A 187 4.54 7.47 10.25
CA ARG A 187 3.13 7.15 10.04
C ARG A 187 2.82 5.66 10.14
N LEU A 188 3.66 4.80 9.56
CA LEU A 188 3.54 3.34 9.68
C LEU A 188 3.72 2.91 11.14
N ALA A 189 4.65 3.52 11.88
CA ALA A 189 4.84 3.27 13.31
C ALA A 189 3.61 3.66 14.14
N ALA A 190 2.99 4.81 13.84
CA ALA A 190 1.77 5.26 14.51
C ALA A 190 0.59 4.31 14.27
N ILE A 191 0.39 3.87 13.01
CA ILE A 191 -0.60 2.85 12.65
C ILE A 191 -0.34 1.56 13.43
N ALA A 192 0.90 1.04 13.38
CA ALA A 192 1.27 -0.19 14.07
C ALA A 192 1.02 -0.12 15.57
N THR A 193 1.35 1.01 16.21
CA THR A 193 1.20 1.23 17.65
C THR A 193 -0.26 1.30 18.05
N ALA A 194 -1.06 2.12 17.36
CA ALA A 194 -2.49 2.24 17.61
C ALA A 194 -3.21 0.90 17.41
N TRP A 195 -2.82 0.14 16.37
CA TRP A 195 -3.43 -1.14 16.06
C TRP A 195 -3.07 -2.22 17.09
N LYS A 196 -1.81 -2.30 17.52
CA LYS A 196 -1.39 -3.21 18.62
C LYS A 196 -2.09 -2.87 19.94
N ALA A 197 -2.39 -1.60 20.18
CA ALA A 197 -3.12 -1.15 21.36
C ALA A 197 -4.62 -1.50 21.31
N GLY A 198 -5.11 -2.14 20.25
CA GLY A 198 -6.51 -2.56 20.12
C GLY A 198 -7.48 -1.40 19.88
N ARG A 199 -7.00 -0.26 19.37
CA ARG A 199 -7.85 0.88 19.03
C ARG A 199 -8.81 0.53 17.89
N SER A 200 -9.90 1.28 17.78
CA SER A 200 -10.84 1.13 16.67
C SER A 200 -10.20 1.48 15.31
N PRO A 201 -10.71 0.96 14.18
CA PRO A 201 -10.18 1.28 12.86
C PRO A 201 -10.10 2.78 12.55
N ASP A 202 -11.11 3.55 12.99
CA ASP A 202 -11.12 5.01 12.85
C ASP A 202 -10.03 5.68 13.69
N GLU A 203 -9.85 5.28 14.95
CA GLU A 203 -8.77 5.83 15.80
C GLU A 203 -7.38 5.47 15.26
N ILE A 204 -7.22 4.31 14.62
CA ILE A 204 -5.94 3.93 13.98
C ILE A 204 -5.70 4.81 12.74
N ALA A 205 -6.73 5.04 11.92
CA ALA A 205 -6.63 5.93 10.76
C ALA A 205 -6.36 7.38 11.17
N GLN A 206 -6.98 7.85 12.26
CA GLN A 206 -6.71 9.16 12.83
C GLN A 206 -5.28 9.27 13.39
N ALA A 207 -4.81 8.25 14.12
CA ALA A 207 -3.42 8.19 14.60
C ALA A 207 -2.42 8.27 13.44
N ALA A 208 -2.76 7.68 12.28
CA ALA A 208 -1.97 7.84 11.07
C ALA A 208 -1.92 9.30 10.63
N LEU A 209 -3.02 10.05 10.61
CA LEU A 209 -3.03 11.47 10.23
C LEU A 209 -2.28 12.36 11.22
N ASP A 210 -2.45 12.11 12.52
CA ASP A 210 -1.86 12.87 13.62
C ASP A 210 -0.34 12.70 13.70
N ALA A 211 0.20 11.61 13.18
CA ALA A 211 1.63 11.40 13.01
C ALA A 211 2.20 12.43 12.02
N ARG A 212 2.53 13.61 12.51
CA ARG A 212 3.29 14.62 11.76
C ARG A 212 4.74 14.16 11.73
N ALA A 213 5.35 14.24 10.55
CA ALA A 213 6.80 14.31 10.46
C ALA A 213 7.22 15.45 11.38
N THR A 214 7.97 15.16 12.44
CA THR A 214 8.62 16.24 13.17
C THR A 214 9.59 16.87 12.19
N ASP A 215 9.20 17.99 11.58
CA ASP A 215 10.11 18.89 10.89
C ASP A 215 11.19 19.24 11.92
N THR A 216 12.32 18.55 11.84
CA THR A 216 13.52 19.09 12.45
C THR A 216 13.87 20.27 11.55
N PRO A 217 13.91 21.51 12.06
CA PRO A 217 14.06 22.67 11.20
C PRO A 217 15.31 22.52 10.34
N HIS A 218 15.27 23.04 9.12
CA HIS A 218 16.46 23.38 8.34
C HIS A 218 17.27 24.43 9.10
N GLY A 219 17.98 23.98 10.13
CA GLY A 219 18.95 24.74 10.91
C GLY A 219 20.33 24.18 10.63
N TRP A 220 20.81 24.38 9.39
CA TRP A 220 22.24 24.40 9.15
C TRP A 220 22.79 25.59 9.92
N VAL A 221 23.19 25.36 11.17
CA VAL A 221 24.15 26.25 11.83
C VAL A 221 25.52 25.69 11.48
N LEU A 222 26.08 26.16 10.36
CA LEU A 222 27.53 26.22 10.19
C LEU A 222 28.04 27.06 11.35
N ARG A 223 28.68 26.41 12.33
CA ARG A 223 29.59 27.10 13.23
C ARG A 223 30.93 27.12 12.52
N ASP A 224 31.40 28.32 12.24
CA ASP A 224 32.76 28.59 11.79
C ASP A 224 33.75 27.82 12.68
N LEU A 225 34.62 27.04 12.02
CA LEU A 225 35.93 26.62 12.52
C LEU A 225 36.96 27.02 11.47
#